data_AF-K2B5P3-F1
#
_entry.id   AF-K2B5P3-F1
#
_cell.length_a   1.000
_cell.length_b   1.000
_cell.length_c   1.000
_cell.angle_alpha   90.00
_cell.angle_beta   90.00
_cell.angle_gamma   90.00
#
_symmetry.space_group_name_H-M   'P 1'
#
loop_
_entity.id
_entity.type
_entity.pdbx_description
1 polymer ?
#
loop_
_entity_poly.entity_id
_entity_poly.type
_entity_poly.pdbx_seq_one_letter_code
_entity_poly.pdbx_strand_id
1 'polypeptide(L)' 'MTKVEFYIEGAIKDTKTGDAPYKFSYTFAEANKGKHKLKAKAFNEAGRDAEREITVSVGQPWTD' A
#
# COMPACT_ATOMS: atom_id res chain seq x y z
N MET A 1 -3.11 -6.07 -19.61
CA MET A 1 -3.73 -5.76 -18.31
C MET A 1 -2.71 -5.05 -17.42
N THR A 2 -3.06 -3.89 -16.85
CA THR A 2 -2.30 -3.26 -15.75
C THR A 2 -2.62 -3.91 -14.41
N LYS A 3 -1.65 -3.94 -13.49
CA LYS A 3 -1.81 -4.49 -12.14
C LYS A 3 -1.27 -3.51 -11.11
N VAL A 4 -1.91 -3.40 -9.95
CA VAL A 4 -1.38 -2.66 -8.80
C VAL A 4 -1.39 -3.57 -7.57
N GLU A 5 -0.24 -3.69 -6.93
CA GLU A 5 -0.08 -4.41 -5.66
C GLU A 5 0.03 -3.40 -4.52
N PHE A 6 -0.71 -3.67 -3.44
CA PHE A 6 -0.70 -2.88 -2.22
C PHE A 6 -0.01 -3.67 -1.12
N TYR A 7 0.95 -3.03 -0.46
CA TYR A 7 1.84 -3.62 0.53
C TYR A 7 1.72 -2.90 1.87
N ILE A 8 1.86 -3.68 2.95
CA ILE A 8 2.06 -3.16 4.31
C ILE A 8 3.25 -3.90 4.91
N GLU A 9 4.24 -3.15 5.40
CA GLU A 9 5.50 -3.72 5.91
C GLU A 9 6.19 -4.66 4.91
N GLY A 10 6.09 -4.34 3.61
CA GLY A 10 6.67 -5.15 2.54
C GLY A 10 5.89 -6.42 2.17
N ALA A 11 4.80 -6.76 2.87
CA ALA A 11 3.92 -7.88 2.52
C ALA A 11 2.74 -7.44 1.67
N ILE A 12 2.44 -8.16 0.58
CA ILE A 12 1.26 -7.90 -0.27
C ILE A 12 -0.01 -8.14 0.55
N LYS A 13 -0.90 -7.14 0.57
CA LYS A 13 -2.23 -7.20 1.20
C LYS A 13 -3.36 -7.26 0.20
N ASP A 14 -3.17 -6.69 -0.99
CA ASP A 14 -4.18 -6.70 -2.05
C ASP A 14 -3.50 -6.56 -3.42
N THR A 15 -4.17 -7.04 -4.45
CA THR A 15 -3.76 -6.91 -5.84
C THR A 15 -4.99 -6.53 -6.67
N LYS A 16 -4.88 -5.43 -7.41
CA LYS A 16 -5.93 -4.94 -8.31
C LYS A 16 -5.48 -5.02 -9.75
N THR A 17 -6.44 -5.31 -10.63
CA THR A 17 -6.29 -5.32 -12.08
C THR A 17 -7.50 -4.62 -12.70
N GLY A 18 -7.36 -4.08 -13.90
CA GLY A 18 -8.44 -3.36 -14.59
C GLY A 18 -8.14 -1.86 -14.69
N ASP A 19 -9.17 -1.05 -14.87
CA ASP A 19 -9.03 0.39 -15.08
C ASP A 19 -8.98 1.19 -13.77
N ALA A 20 -8.20 2.27 -13.78
CA ALA A 20 -8.14 3.21 -12.68
C ALA A 20 -9.47 3.98 -12.50
N PRO A 21 -9.80 4.48 -11.30
CA PRO A 21 -8.97 4.57 -10.10
C PRO A 21 -8.96 3.28 -9.25
N TYR A 22 -7.77 2.90 -8.78
CA TYR A 22 -7.61 1.79 -7.85
C TYR A 22 -7.86 2.25 -6.42
N LYS A 23 -8.69 1.50 -5.69
CA LYS A 23 -8.96 1.72 -4.26
C LYS A 23 -8.47 0.54 -3.44
N PHE A 24 -7.86 0.85 -2.31
CA PHE A 24 -7.41 -0.11 -1.31
C PHE A 24 -7.86 0.38 0.07
N SER A 25 -8.32 -0.53 0.91
CA SER A 25 -8.74 -0.24 2.27
C SER A 25 -8.13 -1.28 3.20
N TYR A 26 -7.54 -0.81 4.29
CA TYR A 26 -6.92 -1.68 5.29
C TYR A 26 -7.15 -1.11 6.68
N THR A 27 -7.54 -1.99 7.60
CA THR A 27 -7.77 -1.65 9.00
C THR A 27 -6.64 -2.23 9.83
N PHE A 28 -5.95 -1.38 10.59
CA PHE A 28 -4.95 -1.83 11.55
C PHE A 28 -5.63 -2.38 12.81
N ALA A 29 -5.19 -3.54 13.28
CA ALA A 29 -5.60 -4.05 14.58
C ALA A 29 -5.09 -3.13 15.69
N GLU A 30 -5.79 -3.06 16.83
CA GLU A 30 -5.42 -2.21 17.95
C GLU A 30 -4.03 -2.56 18.54
N ALA A 31 -3.63 -3.83 18.47
CA ALA A 31 -2.29 -4.27 18.87
C ALA A 31 -1.17 -3.75 17.95
N ASN A 32 -1.50 -3.31 16.73
CA ASN A 32 -0.56 -2.85 15.71
C ASN A 32 -0.42 -1.33 15.73
N LYS A 33 -0.19 -0.73 16.91
CA LYS A 33 0.16 0.69 17.02
C LYS A 33 1.62 0.90 16.56
N GLY A 34 1.92 2.10 16.08
CA GLY A 34 3.25 2.47 15.60
C GLY A 34 3.26 3.05 14.19
N LYS A 35 4.47 3.27 13.66
CA LYS A 35 4.69 3.69 12.28
C LYS A 35 4.62 2.47 11.35
N HIS A 36 3.86 2.60 10.26
CA HIS A 36 3.69 1.57 9.25
C HIS A 36 3.99 2.12 7.86
N LYS A 37 4.66 1.32 7.03
CA LYS A 37 4.96 1.61 5.63
C LYS A 37 3.91 1.00 4.73
N LEU A 38 3.21 1.85 3.99
CA LEU A 38 2.27 1.45 2.96
C LEU A 38 2.92 1.72 1.62
N LYS A 39 2.95 0.71 0.75
CA LYS A 39 3.49 0.85 -0.60
C LYS A 39 2.48 0.41 -1.64
N ALA A 40 2.34 1.20 -2.70
CA ALA A 40 1.62 0.82 -3.91
C ALA A 40 2.64 0.63 -5.04
N LYS A 41 2.57 -0.52 -5.73
CA LYS A 41 3.43 -0.85 -6.88
C LYS A 41 2.57 -1.18 -8.08
N ALA A 42 2.63 -0.34 -9.11
CA ALA A 42 1.89 -0.50 -10.35
C ALA A 42 2.78 -1.16 -11.41
N PHE A 43 2.19 -2.04 -12.22
CA PHE A 43 2.82 -2.74 -13.34
C PHE A 43 2.00 -2.47 -14.60
N ASN A 44 2.70 -2.19 -15.71
CA ASN A 44 2.08 -2.11 -17.02
C ASN A 44 2.18 -3.45 -17.79
N GLU A 45 1.58 -3.50 -18.98
CA GLU A 45 1.54 -4.72 -19.80
C GLU A 45 2.92 -5.18 -20.28
N ALA A 46 3.89 -4.26 -20.34
CA ALA A 46 5.27 -4.54 -20.70
C ALA A 46 6.10 -5.06 -19.50
N GLY A 47 5.47 -5.31 -18.35
CA GLY A 47 6.15 -5.76 -17.14
C GLY A 47 6.99 -4.69 -16.44
N ARG A 48 6.88 -3.42 -16.85
CA ARG A 48 7.56 -2.30 -16.17
C ARG A 48 6.75 -1.89 -14.95
N ASP A 49 7.46 -1.58 -13.87
CA ASP A 49 6.84 -1.15 -12.62
C ASP A 49 7.16 0.29 -12.22
N ALA A 50 6.29 0.85 -11.39
CA ALA A 50 6.51 2.09 -10.66
C ALA A 50 5.93 1.94 -9.26
N GLU A 51 6.62 2.45 -8.23
CA GLU A 51 6.17 2.36 -6.85
C GLU A 51 6.21 3.68 -6.09
N ARG A 52 5.34 3.77 -5.08
CA ARG A 52 5.33 4.85 -4.08
C ARG A 52 5.07 4.26 -2.70
N GLU A 53 5.84 4.71 -1.73
CA GLU A 53 5.73 4.34 -0.32
C GLU A 53 5.41 5.58 0.52
N ILE A 54 4.50 5.42 1.47
CA ILE A 54 4.18 6.41 2.50
C ILE A 54 4.33 5.76 3.88
N THR A 55 4.66 6.58 4.87
CA THR A 55 4.64 6.17 6.28
C THR A 55 3.41 6.75 6.96
N VAL A 56 2.67 5.92 7.69
CA VAL A 56 1.52 6.33 8.51
C VAL A 56 1.76 5.96 9.96
N SER A 57 1.26 6.77 10.90
CA SER A 57 1.33 6.48 12.34
C SER A 57 -0.06 6.05 12.85
N VAL A 58 -0.15 4.89 13.49
CA VAL A 58 -1.39 4.33 14.02
C VAL A 58 -1.34 4.34 15.54
N GLY A 59 -2.33 4.98 16.17
CA GLY A 59 -2.46 5.02 17.64
C GLY A 59 -1.30 5.70 18.37
N GLN A 60 -0.49 6.49 17.65
CA GLN A 60 0.53 7.37 18.22
C GLN A 60 0.40 8.76 17.59
N PRO A 61 0.54 9.85 18.38
CA PRO A 61 0.63 11.18 17.82
C PRO A 61 1.88 11.30 16.94
N TRP A 62 1.76 12.02 15.81
CA TRP A 62 2.92 12.37 15.01
C TRP A 62 3.84 13.26 15.84
N THR A 63 5.06 12.79 16.04
CA THR A 63 6.17 13.59 16.54
C THR A 63 7.18 13.65 15.38
N ASP A 64 7.36 14.87 14.86
CA ASP A 64 8.42 15.19 13.89
C ASP A 64 9.80 15.14 14.56
#